data_AF-A0A9W4SFG2-F1
#
_entry.id   AF-A0A9W4SFG2-F1
#
_cell.length_a   1.000
_cell.length_b   1.000
_cell.length_c   1.000
_cell.angle_alpha   90.00
_cell.angle_beta   90.00
_cell.angle_gamma   90.00
#
_symmetry.space_group_name_H-M   'P 1'
#
loop_
_entity.id
_entity.type
_entity.pdbx_description
1 polymer ?
#
loop_
_entity_poly.entity_id
_entity_poly.type
_entity_poly.pdbx_seq_one_letter_code
_entity_poly.pdbx_strand_id
1 'polypeptide(L)'
;MPIFEGDKMEIQINHELQPDEKIHILITHNKTTFHSNDRRNSGWVPNYEQPLRKKEQGRAIHISDFICETISRLQLNEEQKLSEIRNRIPHKTRIMINPKKNYDS
;
A
#
# COMPACT_ATOMS: atom_id res chain seq x y z
N MET A 1 -10.84 12.24 -18.30
CA MET A 1 -9.98 11.19 -17.73
C MET A 1 -9.13 10.66 -18.88
N PRO A 2 -7.83 10.39 -18.72
CA PRO A 2 -7.01 9.86 -19.82
C PRO A 2 -7.56 8.51 -20.30
N ILE A 3 -7.34 8.22 -21.58
CA ILE A 3 -7.62 6.92 -22.19
C ILE A 3 -6.28 6.20 -22.39
N PHE A 4 -6.25 4.89 -22.21
CA PHE A 4 -5.06 4.08 -22.42
C PHE A 4 -5.27 3.12 -23.60
N GLU A 5 -4.27 3.03 -24.47
CA GLU A 5 -4.25 2.17 -25.66
C GLU A 5 -2.98 1.30 -25.70
N GLY A 6 -2.99 0.30 -26.58
CA GLY A 6 -1.93 -0.70 -26.72
C GLY A 6 -2.25 -2.02 -26.01
N ASP A 7 -1.55 -3.09 -26.38
CA ASP A 7 -1.79 -4.44 -25.84
C ASP A 7 -1.58 -4.51 -24.33
N LYS A 8 -0.80 -3.58 -23.76
CA LYS A 8 -0.50 -3.48 -22.32
C LYS A 8 -0.91 -2.13 -21.73
N MET A 9 -1.76 -1.37 -22.40
CA MET A 9 -2.21 -0.04 -21.95
C MET A 9 -1.05 0.96 -21.75
N GLU A 10 0.00 0.84 -22.56
CA GLU A 10 1.23 1.63 -22.43
C GLU A 10 1.14 3.05 -23.01
N ILE A 11 0.14 3.32 -23.87
CA ILE A 11 -0.04 4.62 -24.53
C ILE A 11 -1.11 5.40 -23.77
N GLN A 12 -0.71 6.47 -23.07
CA GLN A 12 -1.64 7.41 -22.43
C GLN A 12 -2.06 8.51 -23.40
N ILE A 13 -3.36 8.64 -23.64
CA ILE A 13 -3.98 9.67 -24.47
C ILE A 13 -4.73 10.65 -23.56
N ASN A 14 -4.24 11.88 -23.48
CA ASN A 14 -4.90 12.96 -22.74
C ASN A 14 -5.85 13.72 -23.67
N HIS A 15 -7.00 14.15 -23.14
CA HIS A 15 -7.91 15.03 -23.88
C HIS A 15 -7.31 16.43 -24.02
N GLU A 16 -7.56 17.06 -25.16
CA GLU A 16 -7.32 18.50 -25.32
C GLU A 16 -8.30 19.27 -24.43
N LEU A 17 -7.75 20.08 -23.54
CA LEU A 17 -8.53 20.92 -22.63
C LEU A 17 -8.73 22.31 -23.25
N GLN A 18 -9.92 22.88 -23.06
CA GLN A 18 -10.13 24.31 -23.26
C GLN A 18 -9.38 25.14 -22.19
N PRO A 19 -9.17 26.45 -22.41
CA PRO A 19 -8.35 27.30 -21.53
C PRO A 19 -8.77 27.29 -20.04
N ASP A 20 -10.05 27.03 -19.76
CA ASP A 20 -10.62 27.01 -18.41
C ASP A 20 -10.91 25.61 -17.87
N GLU A 21 -10.57 24.56 -18.62
CA GLU A 21 -10.78 23.18 -18.21
C GLU A 21 -9.58 22.63 -17.43
N LYS A 22 -9.87 21.71 -16.50
CA LYS A 22 -8.85 21.06 -15.68
C LYS A 22 -8.93 19.55 -15.86
N ILE A 23 -7.77 18.90 -15.90
CA ILE A 23 -7.70 17.45 -15.85
C ILE A 23 -8.08 16.98 -14.44
N HIS A 24 -9.11 16.15 -14.37
CA HIS A 24 -9.43 15.40 -13.17
C HIS A 24 -8.66 14.08 -13.17
N ILE A 25 -7.86 13.87 -12.12
CA ILE A 25 -7.11 12.64 -11.89
C ILE A 25 -7.75 11.92 -10.70
N LEU A 26 -8.21 10.68 -10.91
CA LEU A 26 -8.72 9.85 -9.83
C LEU A 26 -7.54 9.26 -9.05
N ILE A 27 -7.49 9.57 -7.76
CA ILE A 27 -6.55 8.96 -6.82
C ILE A 27 -7.37 8.14 -5.83
N THR A 28 -7.11 6.84 -5.80
CA THR A 28 -7.74 5.91 -4.87
C THR A 28 -6.80 5.62 -3.72
N HIS A 29 -7.34 5.39 -2.53
CA HIS A 29 -6.58 5.03 -1.34
C HIS A 29 -7.02 3.66 -0.87
N ASN A 30 -6.06 2.79 -0.54
CA ASN A 30 -6.35 1.49 0.04
C ASN A 30 -5.42 1.19 1.21
N LYS A 31 -5.94 0.44 2.19
CA LYS A 31 -5.22 -0.04 3.37
C LYS A 31 -5.36 -1.54 3.47
N THR A 32 -4.25 -2.22 3.75
CA THR A 32 -4.24 -3.66 4.00
C THR A 32 -3.22 -4.01 5.08
N THR A 33 -3.49 -5.08 5.81
CA THR A 33 -2.61 -5.59 6.86
C THR A 33 -2.30 -7.05 6.57
N PHE A 34 -1.02 -7.38 6.48
CA PHE A 34 -0.53 -8.75 6.32
C PHE A 34 -0.02 -9.26 7.65
N HIS A 35 -0.57 -10.37 8.15
CA HIS A 35 -0.13 -11.01 9.38
C HIS A 35 0.88 -12.12 9.09
N SER A 36 1.81 -12.37 10.02
CA SER A 36 2.84 -13.42 9.88
C SER A 36 2.27 -14.84 9.75
N ASN A 37 1.02 -15.04 10.20
CA ASN A 37 0.34 -16.33 10.13
C ASN A 37 -0.58 -16.46 8.90
N ASP A 38 -0.74 -15.40 8.11
CA ASP A 38 -1.52 -15.44 6.88
C ASP A 38 -0.85 -16.40 5.89
N ARG A 39 -1.64 -17.31 5.29
CA ARG A 39 -1.20 -18.24 4.23
C ARG A 39 -0.04 -19.19 4.60
N ARG A 40 0.23 -19.44 5.88
CA ARG A 40 1.26 -20.42 6.27
C ARG A 40 0.77 -21.85 5.98
N ASN A 41 1.42 -22.59 5.10
CA ASN A 41 0.92 -23.92 4.69
C ASN A 41 1.26 -25.05 5.68
N SER A 42 2.14 -24.79 6.65
CA SER A 42 2.57 -25.80 7.63
C SER A 42 2.79 -25.18 9.01
N GLY A 43 2.66 -26.01 10.04
CA GLY A 43 2.92 -25.65 11.44
C GLY A 43 3.21 -26.91 12.25
N TRP A 44 3.93 -26.75 13.36
CA TRP A 44 4.14 -27.83 14.32
C TRP A 44 2.91 -27.96 15.19
N VAL A 45 2.33 -29.16 15.21
CA VAL A 45 1.09 -29.47 15.93
C VAL A 45 1.24 -30.87 16.54
N PRO A 46 0.75 -31.11 17.77
CA PRO A 46 0.55 -32.46 18.26
C PRO A 46 -0.30 -33.30 17.31
N ASN A 47 -0.03 -34.61 17.25
CA ASN A 47 -0.87 -35.53 16.49
C ASN A 47 -2.31 -35.47 17.00
N TYR A 48 -3.29 -35.51 16.09
CA TYR A 48 -4.73 -35.45 16.35
C TYR A 48 -5.29 -34.09 16.81
N GLU A 49 -4.50 -33.02 16.75
CA GLU A 49 -5.00 -31.66 17.01
C GLU A 49 -5.12 -30.84 15.71
N GLN A 50 -6.13 -29.98 15.64
CA GLN A 50 -6.24 -28.92 14.64
C GLN A 50 -6.06 -27.57 15.34
N PRO A 51 -4.89 -26.91 15.22
CA PRO A 51 -4.62 -25.72 15.98
C PRO A 51 -5.30 -24.53 15.31
N LEU A 52 -6.16 -23.85 16.05
CA LEU A 52 -6.68 -22.56 15.64
C LEU A 52 -5.54 -21.54 15.68
N ARG A 53 -5.12 -21.07 14.51
CA ARG A 53 -4.09 -20.02 14.41
C ARG A 53 -4.71 -18.68 14.76
N LYS A 54 -4.47 -18.23 15.99
CA LYS A 54 -4.87 -16.89 16.43
C LYS A 54 -4.20 -15.83 15.56
N LYS A 55 -5.01 -14.93 15.00
CA LYS A 55 -4.58 -13.79 14.17
C LYS A 55 -3.67 -12.80 14.93
N GLU A 56 -3.76 -12.81 16.25
CA GLU A 56 -3.05 -11.91 17.17
C GLU A 56 -1.60 -12.33 17.48
N GLN A 57 -1.21 -13.57 17.16
CA GLN A 57 0.15 -14.03 17.43
C GLN A 57 1.09 -13.70 16.26
N GLY A 58 2.21 -13.04 16.52
CA GLY A 58 3.26 -12.77 15.52
C GLY A 58 3.44 -11.29 15.23
N ARG A 59 3.94 -10.95 14.03
CA ARG A 59 4.06 -9.57 13.53
C ARG A 59 3.04 -9.33 12.43
N ALA A 60 2.65 -8.08 12.23
CA ALA A 60 1.87 -7.66 11.08
C ALA A 60 2.56 -6.50 10.36
N ILE A 61 2.34 -6.40 9.05
CA ILE A 61 2.78 -5.28 8.24
C ILE A 61 1.51 -4.56 7.77
N HIS A 62 1.30 -3.34 8.25
CA HIS A 62 0.26 -2.46 7.75
C HIS A 62 0.80 -1.64 6.59
N ILE A 63 0.09 -1.72 5.46
CA ILE A 63 0.41 -1.03 4.22
C ILE A 63 -0.77 -0.12 3.88
N SER A 64 -0.47 1.16 3.69
CA SER A 64 -1.44 2.18 3.27
C SER A 64 -0.90 2.84 2.02
N ASP A 65 -1.62 2.86 0.91
CA ASP A 65 -1.07 3.44 -0.32
C ASP A 65 -2.12 4.16 -1.15
N PHE A 66 -1.64 5.09 -1.99
CA PHE A 66 -2.44 5.80 -2.96
C PHE A 66 -2.12 5.28 -4.36
N ILE A 67 -3.16 4.87 -5.08
CA ILE A 67 -3.06 4.30 -6.42
C ILE A 67 -3.78 5.24 -7.39
N CYS A 68 -3.08 5.58 -8.45
CA CYS A 68 -3.50 6.38 -9.57
C CYS A 68 -3.37 5.54 -10.84
N GLU A 69 -4.30 5.67 -11.77
CA GLU A 69 -4.28 4.95 -13.04
C GLU A 69 -3.06 5.30 -13.91
N THR A 70 -2.65 6.56 -13.92
CA THR A 70 -1.59 7.06 -14.81
C THR A 70 -0.18 6.68 -14.37
N ILE A 71 0.08 6.70 -13.06
CA ILE A 71 1.43 6.52 -12.50
C ILE A 71 1.52 5.32 -11.55
N SER A 72 0.46 4.52 -11.46
CA SER A 72 0.32 3.45 -10.48
C SER A 72 0.42 3.98 -9.04
N ARG A 73 1.54 3.76 -8.36
CA ARG A 73 1.70 4.18 -6.95
C ARG A 73 2.12 5.63 -6.89
N LEU A 74 1.39 6.42 -6.13
CA LEU A 74 1.75 7.81 -5.89
C LEU A 74 3.06 7.86 -5.12
N GLN A 75 4.08 8.48 -5.71
CA GLN A 75 5.40 8.64 -5.10
C GLN A 75 5.93 10.05 -5.34
N LEU A 76 6.71 10.53 -4.39
CA LEU A 76 7.43 11.80 -4.51
C LEU A 76 8.50 11.68 -5.59
N ASN A 77 8.73 12.77 -6.33
CA ASN A 77 9.87 12.88 -7.25
C ASN A 77 11.17 13.17 -6.47
N GLU A 78 12.33 13.11 -7.14
CA GLU A 78 13.64 13.26 -6.46
C GLU A 78 13.82 14.62 -5.77
N GLU A 79 13.31 15.70 -6.37
CA GLU A 79 13.38 17.05 -5.79
C GLU A 79 12.51 17.17 -4.52
N GLN A 80 11.30 16.61 -4.57
CA GLN A 80 10.40 16.52 -3.43
C GLN A 80 11.02 15.66 -2.33
N LYS A 81 11.63 14.52 -2.66
CA LYS A 81 12.36 13.70 -1.67
C LYS A 81 13.47 14.48 -0.97
N LEU A 82 14.27 15.24 -1.74
CA LEU A 82 15.35 16.06 -1.20
C LEU A 82 14.84 17.15 -0.25
N SER A 83 13.74 17.82 -0.60
CA SER A 83 13.12 18.82 0.27
C SER A 83 12.41 18.21 1.49
N GLU A 84 11.88 16.99 1.38
CA GLU A 84 11.20 16.29 2.46
C GLU A 84 12.12 15.65 3.51
N ILE A 85 13.40 15.39 3.19
CA ILE A 85 14.41 15.03 4.20
C ILE A 85 14.40 16.05 5.36
N ARG A 86 14.15 17.34 5.04
CA ARG A 86 14.04 18.41 6.03
C ARG A 86 12.80 18.32 6.92
N ASN A 87 11.70 17.74 6.40
CA ASN A 87 10.39 17.71 7.06
C ASN A 87 10.09 16.40 7.80
N ARG A 88 11.03 15.44 7.85
CA ARG A 88 10.89 14.12 8.52
C ARG A 88 9.64 13.32 8.07
N ILE A 89 9.15 13.54 6.86
CA ILE A 89 8.02 12.77 6.34
C ILE A 89 8.52 11.34 6.06
N PRO A 90 7.85 10.30 6.58
CA PRO A 90 8.31 8.93 6.39
C PRO A 90 8.20 8.53 4.92
N HIS A 91 9.34 8.14 4.34
CA HIS A 91 9.50 7.74 2.94
C HIS A 91 8.61 6.58 2.47
N LYS A 92 8.03 5.83 3.41
CA LYS A 92 7.14 4.69 3.15
C LYS A 92 6.01 4.68 4.17
N THR A 93 4.79 4.47 3.68
CA THR A 93 3.57 4.21 4.44
C THR A 93 3.44 2.74 4.86
N ARG A 94 4.55 2.13 5.27
CA ARG A 94 4.61 0.75 5.76
C ARG A 94 5.01 0.77 7.22
N ILE A 95 4.11 0.30 8.08
CA ILE A 95 4.35 0.26 9.53
C ILE A 95 4.35 -1.21 9.95
N MET A 96 5.44 -1.62 10.60
CA MET A 96 5.49 -2.91 11.29
C MET A 96 4.70 -2.79 12.58
N ILE A 97 3.68 -3.61 12.72
CA ILE A 97 2.83 -3.71 13.92
C ILE A 97 3.27 -4.97 14.67
N ASN A 98 3.51 -4.82 15.97
CA ASN A 98 3.73 -5.93 16.88
C ASN A 98 2.45 -6.13 17.71
N PRO A 99 1.52 -7.01 17.30
CA PRO A 99 0.22 -7.21 17.96
C PRO A 99 0.27 -7.78 19.39
N LYS A 100 1.41 -7.73 20.08
CA LYS A 100 1.55 -8.15 21.47
C LYS A 100 2.57 -7.28 22.22
N LYS A 101 2.05 -6.28 22.90
CA LYS A 101 2.54 -5.75 24.18
C LYS A 101 1.49 -4.75 24.65
N ASN A 102 0.36 -5.26 25.14
CA ASN A 102 -0.36 -4.51 26.15
C ASN A 102 0.62 -4.46 27.32
N TYR A 103 1.22 -3.29 27.58
CA TYR A 103 1.91 -3.01 28.84
C TYR A 103 0.84 -2.73 29.91
N ASP A 104 -0.11 -3.65 30.05
CA ASP A 104 -1.02 -3.64 31.18
C ASP A 104 -0.21 -4.28 32.32
N SER A 105 0.45 -3.38 33.05
CA SER A 105 1.05 -3.48 34.39
C SER A 105 1.56 -4.84 34.88
#